data_AF-A0A2N0MDH1-F1
#
_entry.id   AF-A0A2N0MDH1-F1
#
_cell.length_a   1.000
_cell.length_b   1.000
_cell.length_c   1.000
_cell.angle_alpha   90.00
_cell.angle_beta   90.00
_cell.angle_gamma   90.00
#
_symmetry.space_group_name_H-M   'P 1'
#
loop_
_entity.id
_entity.type
_entity.pdbx_description
1 polymer ?
#
loop_
_entity_poly.entity_id
_entity_poly.type
_entity_poly.pdbx_seq_one_letter_code
_entity_poly.pdbx_strand_id
1 'polypeptide(L)'
;MKLRDQHQSENGHLSAPALECAGLVKNFGGVPAVAGLDLSIPKGQILALLGPSGCGKTTALRLIAGFEEPDEGVISIGGQIVNSTAGNTPPERRRVGMVFQEGALFPHLSVAQNIGYGLPKSQGRDQRVAEVLELIGLTAQRDRMPHELSGGQQQRVALGRALAPQPEVLLLDEPFSNLDPKLREQVRRDVLDILKASHATAIFVTHDQEEALFVGDVVAVMNEGRIEQTDSPETIFHHPVTKFVAQFIGMVDFLPANHENGSLHTEVGSVVWPEMESVALAGLNSNGHSQIEVMVRPDCLDCLPSEDGGGVVIEREFRGAFYLYRVRLASGATVRCLLSHTAEYPLGASVSVSLRDGHHLRPFIGDRLVAVPHAGSAPGH
;
A
#
# COMPACT_ATOMS: atom_id res chain seq x y z
N MET A 1 41.13 -13.11 17.53
CA MET A 1 40.76 -12.85 18.94
C MET A 1 39.96 -11.54 18.96
N LYS A 2 38.65 -11.67 19.24
CA LYS A 2 37.64 -10.62 19.51
C LYS A 2 37.49 -9.44 18.53
N LEU A 3 36.49 -9.56 17.66
CA LEU A 3 35.73 -8.45 17.06
C LEU A 3 34.27 -8.90 17.00
N ARG A 4 33.50 -8.52 18.02
CA ARG A 4 32.03 -8.46 18.09
C ARG A 4 31.71 -8.04 19.52
N ASP A 5 31.32 -6.77 19.66
CA ASP A 5 30.39 -6.24 20.67
C ASP A 5 30.53 -4.72 20.69
N GLN A 6 29.80 -4.06 19.77
CA GLN A 6 29.42 -2.64 19.84
C GLN A 6 28.27 -2.43 18.85
N HIS A 7 27.11 -2.98 19.20
CA HIS A 7 25.82 -2.59 18.61
C HIS A 7 24.79 -2.60 19.74
N GLN A 8 24.89 -1.62 20.63
CA GLN A 8 23.79 -1.19 21.48
C GLN A 8 24.00 0.29 21.77
N SER A 9 22.88 1.03 21.76
CA SER A 9 22.69 2.46 22.04
C SER A 9 22.92 3.46 20.89
N GLU A 10 22.00 3.48 19.93
CA GLU A 10 21.54 4.74 19.33
C GLU A 10 20.02 4.83 19.53
N ASN A 11 19.62 5.63 20.53
CA ASN A 11 18.25 6.14 20.62
C ASN A 11 18.02 6.99 19.36
N GLY A 12 17.22 6.46 18.42
CA GLY A 12 16.87 7.16 17.20
C GLY A 12 16.21 8.51 17.53
N HIS A 13 16.88 9.60 17.17
CA HIS A 13 16.21 10.87 16.99
C HIS A 13 15.09 10.65 15.96
N LEU A 14 13.84 10.56 16.43
CA LEU A 14 12.68 10.63 15.56
C LEU A 14 12.73 12.01 14.88
N SER A 15 13.21 12.03 13.64
CA SER A 15 13.09 13.18 12.76
C SER A 15 11.63 13.62 12.77
N ALA A 16 11.38 14.91 12.98
CA ALA A 16 10.03 15.46 12.86
C ALA A 16 9.42 15.08 11.51
N PRO A 17 8.12 14.75 11.46
CA PRO A 17 7.47 14.36 10.22
C PRO A 17 7.45 15.54 9.23
N ALA A 18 7.58 15.21 7.95
CA ALA A 18 7.46 16.20 6.88
C ALA A 18 6.00 16.59 6.63
N LEU A 19 5.05 15.69 6.92
CA LEU A 19 3.62 15.99 7.00
C LEU A 19 2.98 15.20 8.13
N GLU A 20 2.05 15.86 8.82
CA GLU A 20 1.20 15.26 9.84
C GLU A 20 -0.23 15.77 9.65
N CYS A 21 -1.16 14.83 9.61
CA CYS A 21 -2.60 15.03 9.58
C CYS A 21 -3.15 14.41 10.86
N ALA A 22 -3.84 15.21 11.67
CA ALA A 22 -4.44 14.76 12.92
C ALA A 22 -5.95 14.96 12.87
N GLY A 23 -6.70 13.85 12.90
CA GLY A 23 -8.15 13.83 12.96
C GLY A 23 -8.86 14.56 11.82
N LEU A 24 -8.35 14.47 10.58
CA LEU A 24 -8.97 15.22 9.47
C LEU A 24 -10.37 14.71 9.15
N VAL A 25 -11.33 15.62 9.06
CA VAL A 25 -12.72 15.32 8.68
C VAL A 25 -13.10 16.16 7.46
N LYS A 26 -13.79 15.53 6.51
CA LYS A 26 -14.44 16.23 5.41
C LYS A 26 -15.74 15.56 5.00
N ASN A 27 -16.82 16.34 4.98
CA ASN A 27 -18.15 15.93 4.55
C ASN A 27 -18.59 16.74 3.33
N PHE A 28 -19.27 16.08 2.39
CA PHE A 28 -19.92 16.74 1.26
C PHE A 28 -21.42 16.43 1.31
N GLY A 29 -22.24 17.46 1.54
CA GLY A 29 -23.70 17.28 1.62
C GLY A 29 -24.15 16.26 2.66
N GLY A 30 -23.40 16.12 3.76
CA GLY A 30 -23.66 15.14 4.83
C GLY A 30 -23.06 13.74 4.61
N VAL A 31 -22.39 13.50 3.48
CA VAL A 31 -21.66 12.25 3.22
C VAL A 31 -20.20 12.41 3.65
N PRO A 32 -19.68 11.59 4.59
CA PRO A 32 -18.28 11.66 5.01
C PRO A 32 -17.37 11.11 3.90
N ALA A 33 -16.48 11.97 3.39
CA ALA A 33 -15.43 11.59 2.46
C ALA A 33 -14.09 11.31 3.17
N VAL A 34 -13.84 12.00 4.28
CA VAL A 34 -12.72 11.74 5.20
C VAL A 34 -13.28 11.83 6.61
N ALA A 35 -12.97 10.86 7.47
CA ALA A 35 -13.68 10.64 8.73
C ALA A 35 -12.73 10.44 9.92
N GLY A 36 -11.93 11.45 10.24
CA GLY A 36 -10.92 11.37 11.31
C GLY A 36 -9.65 10.67 10.84
N LEU A 37 -9.10 11.14 9.72
CA LEU A 37 -7.88 10.60 9.14
C LEU A 37 -6.66 11.10 9.92
N ASP A 38 -5.93 10.14 10.49
CA ASP A 38 -4.60 10.33 11.06
C ASP A 38 -3.55 9.78 10.09
N LEU A 39 -2.61 10.62 9.69
CA LEU A 39 -1.58 10.25 8.72
C LEU A 39 -0.30 11.03 9.01
N SER A 40 0.83 10.34 9.09
CA SER A 40 2.14 10.96 9.30
C SER A 40 3.15 10.35 8.35
N ILE A 41 3.99 11.19 7.77
CA ILE A 41 5.05 10.76 6.86
C ILE A 41 6.40 11.35 7.31
N PRO A 42 7.38 10.49 7.62
CA PRO A 42 8.74 10.93 7.88
C PRO A 42 9.37 11.60 6.65
N LYS A 43 10.30 12.51 6.89
CA LYS A 43 11.02 13.18 5.81
C LYS A 43 11.80 12.17 4.95
N GLY A 44 11.69 12.29 3.63
CA GLY A 44 12.41 11.45 2.67
C GLY A 44 11.84 10.05 2.48
N GLN A 45 10.66 9.76 3.05
CA GLN A 45 9.93 8.52 2.78
C GLN A 45 8.82 8.71 1.75
N ILE A 46 8.48 7.61 1.10
CA ILE A 46 7.35 7.51 0.17
C ILE A 46 6.23 6.72 0.87
N LEU A 47 5.11 7.37 1.11
CA LEU A 47 3.90 6.75 1.62
C LEU A 47 2.97 6.42 0.46
N ALA A 48 2.62 5.15 0.28
CA ALA A 48 1.57 4.74 -0.63
C ALA A 48 0.21 4.74 0.10
N LEU A 49 -0.70 5.64 -0.29
CA LEU A 49 -2.07 5.65 0.21
C LEU A 49 -2.93 4.80 -0.74
N LEU A 50 -3.30 3.63 -0.23
CA LEU A 50 -3.99 2.59 -0.95
C LEU A 50 -5.43 2.45 -0.45
N GLY A 51 -6.38 2.16 -1.33
CA GLY A 51 -7.75 1.88 -0.91
C GLY A 51 -8.75 1.79 -2.06
N PRO A 52 -9.99 1.33 -1.82
CA PRO A 52 -11.01 1.18 -2.84
C PRO A 52 -11.31 2.49 -3.59
N SER A 53 -11.86 2.38 -4.81
CA SER A 53 -12.39 3.54 -5.52
C SER A 53 -13.47 4.22 -4.67
N GLY A 54 -13.39 5.55 -4.55
CA GLY A 54 -14.36 6.33 -3.77
C GLY A 54 -14.14 6.35 -2.25
N CYS A 55 -13.10 5.71 -1.70
CA CYS A 55 -12.89 5.70 -0.25
C CYS A 55 -12.38 7.02 0.35
N GLY A 56 -12.04 8.02 -0.47
CA GLY A 56 -11.65 9.37 -0.01
C GLY A 56 -10.19 9.79 -0.29
N LYS A 57 -9.38 8.98 -0.99
CA LYS A 57 -7.95 9.26 -1.23
C LYS A 57 -7.67 10.60 -1.91
N THR A 58 -8.33 10.86 -3.04
CA THR A 58 -8.25 12.15 -3.76
C THR A 58 -8.73 13.32 -2.89
N THR A 59 -9.76 13.11 -2.06
CA THR A 59 -10.20 14.13 -1.11
C THR A 59 -9.11 14.41 -0.08
N ALA A 60 -8.49 13.39 0.51
CA ALA A 60 -7.39 13.55 1.46
C ALA A 60 -6.21 14.33 0.84
N LEU A 61 -5.80 13.98 -0.39
CA LEU A 61 -4.81 14.74 -1.17
C LEU A 61 -5.18 16.21 -1.32
N ARG A 62 -6.43 16.52 -1.70
CA ARG A 62 -6.90 17.90 -1.92
C ARG A 62 -6.96 18.68 -0.61
N LEU A 63 -7.29 18.04 0.51
CA LEU A 63 -7.21 18.64 1.85
C LEU A 63 -5.77 19.00 2.21
N ILE A 64 -4.80 18.11 1.95
CA ILE A 64 -3.37 18.35 2.19
C ILE A 64 -2.83 19.45 1.28
N ALA A 65 -3.21 19.45 0.00
CA ALA A 65 -2.83 20.48 -0.96
C ALA A 65 -3.48 21.85 -0.69
N GLY A 66 -4.60 21.87 0.04
CA GLY A 66 -5.39 23.07 0.33
C GLY A 66 -6.40 23.46 -0.74
N PHE A 67 -6.64 22.58 -1.72
CA PHE A 67 -7.70 22.77 -2.72
C PHE A 67 -9.10 22.52 -2.14
N GLU A 68 -9.17 21.81 -1.02
CA GLU A 68 -10.37 21.70 -0.19
C GLU A 68 -10.01 22.06 1.25
N GLU A 69 -10.95 22.64 1.98
CA GLU A 69 -10.79 22.93 3.40
C GLU A 69 -11.37 21.80 4.25
N PRO A 70 -10.63 21.26 5.23
CA PRO A 70 -11.18 20.27 6.15
C PRO A 70 -12.23 20.92 7.04
N ASP A 71 -13.25 20.13 7.43
CA ASP A 71 -14.27 20.57 8.36
C ASP A 71 -13.72 20.53 9.80
N GLU A 72 -12.87 19.54 10.10
CA GLU A 72 -12.17 19.36 11.39
C GLU A 72 -10.76 18.81 11.18
N GLY A 73 -9.93 18.91 12.23
CA GLY A 73 -8.57 18.39 12.28
C GLY A 73 -7.49 19.42 12.01
N VAL A 74 -6.24 18.96 11.98
CA VAL A 74 -5.04 19.80 11.84
C VAL A 74 -4.11 19.21 10.78
N ILE A 75 -3.52 20.07 9.95
CA ILE A 75 -2.48 19.69 8.99
C ILE A 75 -1.20 20.47 9.31
N SER A 76 -0.09 19.77 9.50
CA SER A 76 1.25 20.36 9.61
C SER A 76 2.15 19.87 8.47
N ILE A 77 2.94 20.77 7.89
CA ILE A 77 3.86 20.48 6.78
C ILE A 77 5.21 21.14 7.07
N GLY A 78 6.29 20.35 7.09
CA GLY A 78 7.63 20.82 7.45
C GLY A 78 7.66 21.48 8.83
N GLY A 79 6.90 20.95 9.79
CA GLY A 79 6.76 21.49 11.14
C GLY A 79 5.92 22.77 11.27
N GLN A 80 5.28 23.25 10.20
CA GLN A 80 4.40 24.42 10.24
C GLN A 80 2.94 23.99 10.13
N ILE A 81 2.08 24.47 11.03
CA ILE A 81 0.63 24.24 10.93
C ILE A 81 0.10 25.05 9.73
N VAL A 82 -0.37 24.35 8.70
CA VAL A 82 -0.94 24.95 7.48
C VAL A 82 -2.46 24.99 7.52
N ASN A 83 -3.09 24.19 8.36
CA ASN A 83 -4.53 24.20 8.59
C ASN A 83 -4.86 23.89 10.06
N SER A 84 -5.73 24.70 10.66
CA SER A 84 -6.33 24.49 11.97
C SER A 84 -7.58 25.36 12.13
N THR A 85 -8.23 25.30 13.30
CA THR A 85 -9.30 26.22 13.69
C THR A 85 -8.88 27.70 13.68
N ALA A 86 -7.58 28.00 13.77
CA ALA A 86 -7.05 29.36 13.75
C ALA A 86 -6.88 29.94 12.33
N GLY A 87 -6.96 29.11 11.30
CA GLY A 87 -6.86 29.56 9.91
C GLY A 87 -6.29 28.52 8.95
N ASN A 88 -6.38 28.86 7.67
CA ASN A 88 -6.00 28.01 6.56
C ASN A 88 -4.96 28.69 5.65
N THR A 89 -3.86 28.01 5.37
CA THR A 89 -2.82 28.48 4.45
C THR A 89 -3.25 28.14 3.02
N PRO A 90 -3.26 29.10 2.09
CA PRO A 90 -3.68 28.86 0.72
C PRO A 90 -2.69 27.94 -0.02
N PRO A 91 -3.13 27.16 -1.03
CA PRO A 91 -2.33 26.13 -1.70
C PRO A 91 -0.93 26.57 -2.12
N GLU A 92 -0.82 27.75 -2.72
CA GLU A 92 0.44 28.30 -3.24
C GLU A 92 1.48 28.62 -2.15
N ARG A 93 1.08 28.62 -0.88
CA ARG A 93 1.96 28.85 0.28
C ARG A 93 2.22 27.60 1.12
N ARG A 94 1.64 26.45 0.78
CA ARG A 94 1.80 25.19 1.54
C ARG A 94 3.11 24.46 1.30
N ARG A 95 3.91 24.89 0.32
CA ARG A 95 5.17 24.22 -0.09
C ARG A 95 4.96 22.75 -0.46
N VAL A 96 3.82 22.45 -1.10
CA VAL A 96 3.44 21.13 -1.60
C VAL A 96 3.57 21.12 -3.12
N GLY A 97 4.18 20.07 -3.67
CA GLY A 97 4.16 19.78 -5.10
C GLY A 97 3.03 18.81 -5.42
N MET A 98 2.34 18.96 -6.55
CA MET A 98 1.28 18.04 -6.95
C MET A 98 1.44 17.56 -8.40
N VAL A 99 1.26 16.26 -8.58
CA VAL A 99 1.15 15.57 -9.87
C VAL A 99 -0.26 15.02 -9.97
N PHE A 100 -1.06 15.63 -10.83
CA PHE A 100 -2.44 15.20 -11.11
C PHE A 100 -2.46 13.96 -11.99
N GLN A 101 -3.58 13.23 -11.96
CA GLN A 101 -3.84 12.02 -12.73
C GLN A 101 -3.58 12.16 -14.24
N GLU A 102 -3.89 13.32 -14.84
CA GLU A 102 -3.69 13.57 -16.28
C GLU A 102 -2.33 14.21 -16.61
N GLY A 103 -1.41 14.37 -15.64
CA GLY A 103 -0.12 15.05 -15.81
C GLY A 103 -0.22 16.56 -16.07
N ALA A 104 -1.37 17.05 -16.55
CA ALA A 104 -1.78 18.44 -16.75
C ALA A 104 -0.62 19.36 -17.18
N LEU A 105 0.15 18.94 -18.20
CA LEU A 105 1.23 19.75 -18.76
C LEU A 105 0.63 20.96 -19.48
N PHE A 106 1.32 22.10 -19.41
CA PHE A 106 0.91 23.28 -20.16
C PHE A 106 1.22 23.06 -21.64
N PRO A 107 0.21 22.92 -22.52
CA PRO A 107 0.41 22.48 -23.90
C PRO A 107 1.14 23.52 -24.76
N HIS A 108 1.15 24.77 -24.31
CA HIS A 108 1.78 25.92 -24.96
C HIS A 108 3.20 26.21 -24.45
N LEU A 109 3.73 25.39 -23.54
CA LEU A 109 5.07 25.53 -22.99
C LEU A 109 5.92 24.31 -23.38
N SER A 110 7.21 24.52 -23.67
CA SER A 110 8.17 23.43 -23.87
C SER A 110 8.41 22.63 -22.57
N VAL A 111 9.15 21.52 -22.65
CA VAL A 111 9.55 20.74 -21.47
C VAL A 111 10.26 21.60 -20.43
N ALA A 112 11.31 22.35 -20.82
CA ALA A 112 12.02 23.25 -19.91
C ALA A 112 11.10 24.33 -19.32
N GLN A 113 10.18 24.86 -20.10
CA GLN A 113 9.25 25.89 -19.63
C GLN A 113 8.21 25.33 -18.66
N ASN A 114 7.73 24.10 -18.88
CA ASN A 114 6.89 23.38 -17.93
C ASN A 114 7.61 23.18 -16.59
N ILE A 115 8.84 22.64 -16.63
CA ILE A 115 9.64 22.39 -15.43
C ILE A 115 9.92 23.71 -14.68
N GLY A 116 10.29 24.77 -15.40
CA GLY A 116 10.61 26.06 -14.80
C GLY A 116 9.39 26.87 -14.37
N TYR A 117 8.16 26.44 -14.65
CA TYR A 117 6.96 27.26 -14.45
C TYR A 117 6.81 27.76 -13.00
N GLY A 118 6.99 26.87 -12.02
CA GLY A 118 6.88 27.19 -10.60
C GLY A 118 8.11 27.86 -9.99
N LEU A 119 9.18 28.07 -10.76
CA LEU A 119 10.42 28.67 -10.26
C LEU A 119 10.38 30.21 -10.33
N PRO A 120 10.90 30.91 -9.30
CA PRO A 120 11.02 32.37 -9.35
C PRO A 120 11.92 32.81 -10.50
N LYS A 121 11.61 33.97 -11.10
CA LYS A 121 12.46 34.60 -12.12
C LYS A 121 13.76 35.09 -11.48
N SER A 122 14.74 34.21 -11.41
CA SER A 122 16.04 34.41 -10.75
C SER A 122 17.16 33.81 -11.59
N GLN A 123 18.41 34.20 -11.31
CA GLN A 123 19.59 33.68 -12.03
C GLN A 123 19.76 32.16 -11.90
N GLY A 124 19.28 31.55 -10.81
CA GLY A 124 19.37 30.10 -10.58
C GLY A 124 18.32 29.27 -11.33
N ARG A 125 17.35 29.90 -12.00
CA ARG A 125 16.23 29.19 -12.65
C ARG A 125 16.71 28.21 -13.72
N ASP A 126 17.58 28.66 -14.63
CA ASP A 126 18.00 27.83 -15.76
C ASP A 126 18.89 26.66 -15.33
N GLN A 127 19.72 26.88 -14.30
CA GLN A 127 20.51 25.84 -13.66
C GLN A 127 19.61 24.79 -13.01
N ARG A 128 18.61 25.22 -12.22
CA ARG A 128 17.66 24.31 -11.60
C ARG A 128 16.86 23.51 -12.62
N VAL A 129 16.45 24.13 -13.74
CA VAL A 129 15.77 23.42 -14.84
C VAL A 129 16.69 22.37 -15.47
N ALA A 130 17.98 22.67 -15.64
CA ALA A 130 18.95 21.71 -16.18
C ALA A 130 19.15 20.51 -15.25
N GLU A 131 19.30 20.73 -13.94
CA GLU A 131 19.39 19.66 -12.93
C GLU A 131 18.17 18.74 -12.97
N VAL A 132 16.97 19.31 -13.05
CA VAL A 132 15.73 18.52 -13.08
C VAL A 132 15.61 17.75 -14.39
N LEU A 133 16.00 18.34 -15.53
CA LEU A 133 16.02 17.65 -16.83
C LEU A 133 16.95 16.43 -16.81
N GLU A 134 18.10 16.55 -16.15
CA GLU A 134 19.04 15.45 -15.96
C GLU A 134 18.45 14.37 -15.06
N LEU A 135 17.89 14.76 -13.90
CA LEU A 135 17.24 13.85 -12.95
C LEU A 135 16.14 13.00 -13.61
N ILE A 136 15.32 13.61 -14.46
CA ILE A 136 14.22 12.90 -15.15
C ILE A 136 14.65 12.24 -16.47
N GLY A 137 15.92 12.39 -16.87
CA GLY A 137 16.48 11.82 -18.09
C GLY A 137 15.90 12.38 -19.38
N LEU A 138 15.59 13.69 -19.43
CA LEU A 138 14.96 14.37 -20.58
C LEU A 138 15.76 15.58 -21.11
N THR A 139 17.06 15.67 -20.83
CA THR A 139 17.93 16.76 -21.29
C THR A 139 17.85 16.99 -22.81
N ALA A 140 17.78 15.92 -23.62
CA ALA A 140 17.69 16.01 -25.07
C ALA A 140 16.31 16.48 -25.59
N GLN A 141 15.27 16.43 -24.74
CA GLN A 141 13.90 16.82 -25.06
C GLN A 141 13.54 18.21 -24.51
N ARG A 142 14.52 18.96 -24.00
CA ARG A 142 14.36 20.28 -23.37
C ARG A 142 13.40 21.22 -24.09
N ASP A 143 13.53 21.30 -25.41
CA ASP A 143 12.80 22.26 -26.25
C ASP A 143 11.56 21.66 -26.93
N ARG A 144 11.26 20.37 -26.68
CA ARG A 144 10.06 19.73 -27.21
C ARG A 144 8.80 20.24 -26.52
N MET A 145 7.69 20.14 -27.23
CA MET A 145 6.35 20.42 -26.74
C MET A 145 5.70 19.13 -26.18
N PRO A 146 4.73 19.22 -25.25
CA PRO A 146 4.10 18.04 -24.63
C PRO A 146 3.53 17.02 -25.62
N HIS A 147 2.97 17.47 -26.74
CA HIS A 147 2.41 16.59 -27.77
C HIS A 147 3.47 15.81 -28.57
N GLU A 148 4.75 16.14 -28.44
CA GLU A 148 5.88 15.46 -29.08
C GLU A 148 6.52 14.39 -28.17
N LEU A 149 5.92 14.15 -27.01
CA LEU A 149 6.41 13.23 -25.97
C LEU A 149 5.50 12.01 -25.86
N SER A 150 6.11 10.85 -25.54
CA SER A 150 5.33 9.68 -25.12
C SER A 150 4.64 9.92 -23.78
N GLY A 151 3.59 9.14 -23.46
CA GLY A 151 2.88 9.28 -22.17
C GLY A 151 3.81 9.15 -20.95
N GLY A 152 4.76 8.21 -20.98
CA GLY A 152 5.76 8.08 -19.92
C GLY A 152 6.73 9.26 -19.80
N GLN A 153 7.08 9.88 -20.93
CA GLN A 153 7.87 11.12 -20.91
C GLN A 153 7.06 12.29 -20.33
N GLN A 154 5.79 12.43 -20.72
CA GLN A 154 4.90 13.46 -20.16
C GLN A 154 4.78 13.32 -18.63
N GLN A 155 4.65 12.09 -18.13
CA GLN A 155 4.59 11.82 -16.69
C GLN A 155 5.86 12.26 -15.97
N ARG A 156 7.04 11.97 -16.55
CA ARG A 156 8.33 12.42 -16.02
C ARG A 156 8.48 13.94 -16.03
N VAL A 157 7.95 14.64 -17.05
CA VAL A 157 7.91 16.11 -17.06
C VAL A 157 7.00 16.64 -15.96
N ALA A 158 5.83 16.05 -15.76
CA ALA A 158 4.89 16.47 -14.72
C ALA A 158 5.51 16.33 -13.32
N LEU A 159 6.20 15.20 -13.07
CA LEU A 159 6.98 14.97 -11.86
C LEU A 159 8.11 15.98 -11.70
N GLY A 160 8.91 16.20 -12.75
CA GLY A 160 10.00 17.17 -12.73
C GLY A 160 9.52 18.60 -12.42
N ARG A 161 8.39 19.03 -13.01
CA ARG A 161 7.75 20.32 -12.69
C ARG A 161 7.36 20.44 -11.22
N ALA A 162 6.86 19.37 -10.62
CA ALA A 162 6.46 19.37 -9.21
C ALA A 162 7.67 19.34 -8.25
N LEU A 163 8.78 18.70 -8.66
CA LEU A 163 10.04 18.64 -7.89
C LEU A 163 10.91 19.89 -8.04
N ALA A 164 10.78 20.64 -9.13
CA ALA A 164 11.64 21.79 -9.40
C ALA A 164 11.66 22.83 -8.26
N PRO A 165 10.52 23.22 -7.65
CA PRO A 165 10.48 24.15 -6.53
C PRO A 165 10.97 23.61 -5.19
N GLN A 166 11.39 22.34 -5.11
CA GLN A 166 11.82 21.66 -3.87
C GLN A 166 10.73 21.69 -2.77
N PRO A 167 9.55 21.07 -3.01
CA PRO A 167 8.49 21.02 -2.02
C PRO A 167 8.90 20.21 -0.79
N GLU A 168 8.27 20.49 0.35
CA GLU A 168 8.43 19.67 1.57
C GLU A 168 7.78 18.29 1.40
N VAL A 169 6.67 18.25 0.64
CA VAL A 169 5.91 17.02 0.33
C VAL A 169 5.43 17.07 -1.12
N LEU A 170 5.61 15.96 -1.84
CA LEU A 170 5.08 15.73 -3.16
C LEU A 170 3.82 14.84 -3.08
N LEU A 171 2.77 15.23 -3.79
CA LEU A 171 1.51 14.51 -3.85
C LEU A 171 1.30 13.97 -5.27
N LEU A 172 1.13 12.66 -5.42
CA LEU A 172 0.87 12.00 -6.70
C LEU A 172 -0.49 11.31 -6.65
N ASP A 173 -1.42 11.75 -7.49
CA ASP A 173 -2.80 11.23 -7.53
C ASP A 173 -3.00 10.32 -8.73
N GLU A 174 -3.02 9.01 -8.50
CA GLU A 174 -3.17 7.95 -9.51
C GLU A 174 -2.35 8.16 -10.80
N PRO A 175 -1.02 8.38 -10.68
CA PRO A 175 -0.18 8.87 -11.79
C PRO A 175 -0.04 7.90 -12.96
N PHE A 176 -0.50 6.65 -12.83
CA PHE A 176 -0.36 5.62 -13.85
C PHE A 176 -1.68 5.05 -14.38
N SER A 177 -2.81 5.53 -13.87
CA SER A 177 -4.16 5.01 -14.18
C SER A 177 -4.48 5.00 -15.68
N ASN A 178 -3.99 5.99 -16.43
CA ASN A 178 -4.24 6.18 -17.86
C ASN A 178 -3.21 5.51 -18.79
N LEU A 179 -2.22 4.79 -18.25
CA LEU A 179 -1.17 4.13 -19.04
C LEU A 179 -1.52 2.67 -19.33
N ASP A 180 -1.12 2.17 -20.51
CA ASP A 180 -1.21 0.75 -20.83
C ASP A 180 -0.32 -0.10 -19.90
N PRO A 181 -0.65 -1.38 -19.65
CA PRO A 181 0.05 -2.18 -18.64
C PRO A 181 1.57 -2.31 -18.84
N LYS A 182 2.05 -2.39 -20.08
CA LYS A 182 3.49 -2.57 -20.36
C LYS A 182 4.25 -1.27 -20.10
N LEU A 183 3.72 -0.14 -20.59
CA LEU A 183 4.31 1.17 -20.33
C LEU A 183 4.23 1.52 -18.84
N ARG A 184 3.14 1.15 -18.18
CA ARG A 184 2.91 1.38 -16.74
C ARG A 184 4.04 0.83 -15.89
N GLU A 185 4.48 -0.42 -16.10
CA GLU A 185 5.57 -1.01 -15.31
C GLU A 185 6.87 -0.22 -15.46
N GLN A 186 7.25 0.12 -16.69
CA GLN A 186 8.47 0.90 -16.95
C GLN A 186 8.39 2.28 -16.32
N VAL A 187 7.29 3.01 -16.54
CA VAL A 187 7.11 4.37 -16.01
C VAL A 187 7.06 4.39 -14.49
N ARG A 188 6.48 3.36 -13.87
CA ARG A 188 6.47 3.19 -12.41
C ARG A 188 7.89 3.08 -11.84
N ARG A 189 8.76 2.28 -12.48
CA ARG A 189 10.18 2.19 -12.10
C ARG A 189 10.89 3.52 -12.28
N ASP A 190 10.75 4.15 -13.44
CA ASP A 190 11.35 5.46 -13.74
C ASP A 190 10.96 6.52 -12.69
N VAL A 191 9.66 6.60 -12.33
CA VAL A 191 9.16 7.54 -11.32
C VAL A 191 9.72 7.23 -9.94
N LEU A 192 9.74 5.96 -9.53
CA LEU A 192 10.32 5.55 -8.25
C LEU A 192 11.80 5.93 -8.16
N ASP A 193 12.57 5.70 -9.22
CA ASP A 193 13.99 6.03 -9.28
C ASP A 193 14.21 7.54 -9.14
N ILE A 194 13.39 8.37 -9.80
CA ILE A 194 13.43 9.83 -9.67
C ILE A 194 13.09 10.28 -8.23
N LEU A 195 12.06 9.70 -7.60
CA LEU A 195 11.68 10.03 -6.23
C LEU A 195 12.79 9.68 -5.24
N LYS A 196 13.38 8.49 -5.37
CA LYS A 196 14.49 8.03 -4.52
C LYS A 196 15.75 8.87 -4.72
N ALA A 197 16.12 9.14 -5.97
CA ALA A 197 17.29 9.96 -6.30
C ALA A 197 17.16 11.42 -5.84
N SER A 198 15.93 11.93 -5.72
CA SER A 198 15.67 13.27 -5.19
C SER A 198 15.48 13.34 -3.67
N HIS A 199 15.49 12.18 -2.98
CA HIS A 199 15.16 12.07 -1.56
C HIS A 199 13.84 12.77 -1.19
N ALA A 200 12.87 12.73 -2.12
CA ALA A 200 11.61 13.42 -1.94
C ALA A 200 10.75 12.72 -0.88
N THR A 201 10.13 13.52 -0.01
CA THR A 201 8.98 13.03 0.77
C THR A 201 7.76 13.01 -0.16
N ALA A 202 7.07 11.87 -0.30
CA ALA A 202 5.96 11.76 -1.23
C ALA A 202 4.76 10.97 -0.68
N ILE A 203 3.55 11.42 -0.99
CA ILE A 203 2.34 10.58 -0.91
C ILE A 203 1.98 10.15 -2.32
N PHE A 204 1.97 8.83 -2.53
CA PHE A 204 1.60 8.18 -3.76
C PHE A 204 0.21 7.54 -3.60
N VAL A 205 -0.78 8.01 -4.34
CA VAL A 205 -2.14 7.48 -4.25
C VAL A 205 -2.42 6.53 -5.38
N THR A 206 -2.91 5.35 -5.03
CA THR A 206 -3.30 4.32 -6.00
C THR A 206 -4.43 3.44 -5.46
N HIS A 207 -5.11 2.75 -6.36
CA HIS A 207 -6.02 1.66 -6.05
C HIS A 207 -5.41 0.29 -6.40
N ASP A 208 -4.19 0.27 -6.95
CA ASP A 208 -3.47 -0.93 -7.34
C ASP A 208 -2.56 -1.39 -6.19
N GLN A 209 -2.73 -2.64 -5.77
CA GLN A 209 -2.02 -3.23 -4.64
C GLN A 209 -0.53 -3.43 -4.95
N GLU A 210 -0.20 -3.88 -6.15
CA GLU A 210 1.19 -4.12 -6.56
C GLU A 210 1.95 -2.80 -6.63
N GLU A 211 1.29 -1.72 -7.06
CA GLU A 211 1.86 -0.38 -7.04
C GLU A 211 2.20 0.09 -5.64
N ALA A 212 1.25 -0.03 -4.70
CA ALA A 212 1.46 0.41 -3.34
C ALA A 212 2.60 -0.36 -2.66
N LEU A 213 2.62 -1.68 -2.82
CA LEU A 213 3.65 -2.54 -2.23
C LEU A 213 5.04 -2.34 -2.88
N PHE A 214 5.09 -1.95 -4.16
CA PHE A 214 6.35 -1.70 -4.87
C PHE A 214 6.93 -0.31 -4.60
N VAL A 215 6.07 0.72 -4.53
CA VAL A 215 6.49 2.14 -4.46
C VAL A 215 6.69 2.63 -3.03
N GLY A 216 5.83 2.19 -2.10
CA GLY A 216 5.81 2.72 -0.74
C GLY A 216 6.91 2.15 0.15
N ASP A 217 7.64 3.02 0.84
CA ASP A 217 8.39 2.63 2.04
C ASP A 217 7.41 2.32 3.18
N VAL A 218 6.28 3.03 3.20
CA VAL A 218 5.13 2.87 4.09
C VAL A 218 3.86 2.76 3.25
N VAL A 219 2.94 1.89 3.63
CA VAL A 219 1.64 1.73 2.99
C VAL A 219 0.56 2.06 4.02
N ALA A 220 -0.32 3.00 3.69
CA ALA A 220 -1.51 3.31 4.46
C ALA A 220 -2.74 2.82 3.71
N VAL A 221 -3.49 1.89 4.30
CA VAL A 221 -4.72 1.33 3.72
C VAL A 221 -5.92 2.12 4.22
N MET A 222 -6.66 2.72 3.29
CA MET A 222 -7.81 3.59 3.56
C MET A 222 -9.13 2.92 3.19
N ASN A 223 -10.08 2.96 4.11
CA ASN A 223 -11.44 2.45 3.94
C ASN A 223 -12.45 3.45 4.52
N GLU A 224 -13.53 3.72 3.79
CA GLU A 224 -14.64 4.60 4.26
C GLU A 224 -14.18 5.91 4.95
N GLY A 225 -13.20 6.62 4.36
CA GLY A 225 -12.71 7.88 4.91
C GLY A 225 -11.69 7.75 6.04
N ARG A 226 -11.30 6.54 6.46
CA ARG A 226 -10.40 6.25 7.60
C ARG A 226 -9.19 5.44 7.16
N ILE A 227 -8.11 5.55 7.93
CA ILE A 227 -6.96 4.64 7.79
C ILE A 227 -7.21 3.40 8.65
N GLU A 228 -7.23 2.23 8.01
CA GLU A 228 -7.37 0.92 8.66
C GLU A 228 -6.03 0.44 9.23
N GLN A 229 -4.95 0.67 8.48
CA GLN A 229 -3.59 0.25 8.86
C GLN A 229 -2.55 1.11 8.14
N THR A 230 -1.45 1.42 8.83
CA THR A 230 -0.26 2.06 8.26
C THR A 230 0.98 1.33 8.74
N ASP A 231 1.70 0.69 7.83
CA ASP A 231 2.89 -0.11 8.14
C ASP A 231 3.79 -0.28 6.90
N SER A 232 4.91 -1.01 7.02
CA SER A 232 5.70 -1.41 5.86
C SER A 232 4.90 -2.33 4.92
N PRO A 233 5.21 -2.38 3.61
CA PRO A 233 4.57 -3.29 2.66
C PRO A 233 4.52 -4.76 3.14
N GLU A 234 5.63 -5.26 3.69
CA GLU A 234 5.74 -6.61 4.21
C GLU A 234 4.80 -6.85 5.40
N THR A 235 4.72 -5.90 6.33
CA THR A 235 3.86 -6.01 7.52
C THR A 235 2.39 -5.93 7.11
N ILE A 236 2.01 -5.04 6.20
CA ILE A 236 0.64 -4.97 5.64
C ILE A 236 0.25 -6.32 5.00
N PHE A 237 1.18 -6.94 4.27
CA PHE A 237 0.93 -8.21 3.60
C PHE A 237 0.88 -9.41 4.56
N HIS A 238 1.82 -9.49 5.51
CA HIS A 238 1.98 -10.65 6.40
C HIS A 238 1.17 -10.56 7.70
N HIS A 239 0.82 -9.35 8.13
CA HIS A 239 0.13 -9.03 9.39
C HIS A 239 -0.99 -7.99 9.18
N PRO A 240 -1.97 -8.26 8.31
CA PRO A 240 -3.11 -7.37 8.13
C PRO A 240 -3.97 -7.32 9.39
N VAL A 241 -4.22 -6.13 9.95
CA VAL A 241 -4.90 -5.96 11.24
C VAL A 241 -6.40 -6.25 11.20
N THR A 242 -7.03 -6.10 10.02
CA THR A 242 -8.45 -6.41 9.78
C THR A 242 -8.64 -7.36 8.60
N LYS A 243 -9.79 -8.04 8.53
CA LYS A 243 -10.10 -8.89 7.36
C LYS A 243 -10.23 -8.07 6.10
N PHE A 244 -10.74 -6.84 6.21
CA PHE A 244 -10.75 -5.89 5.10
C PHE A 244 -9.34 -5.71 4.53
N VAL A 245 -8.35 -5.36 5.36
CA VAL A 245 -6.96 -5.18 4.87
C VAL A 245 -6.42 -6.47 4.25
N ALA A 246 -6.67 -7.62 4.89
CA ALA A 246 -6.23 -8.91 4.37
C ALA A 246 -6.78 -9.22 2.97
N GLN A 247 -8.09 -9.00 2.78
CA GLN A 247 -8.81 -9.21 1.51
C GLN A 247 -8.47 -8.15 0.47
N PHE A 248 -8.17 -6.92 0.92
CA PHE A 248 -7.87 -5.81 0.03
C PHE A 248 -6.43 -5.84 -0.48
N ILE A 249 -5.48 -6.45 0.24
CA ILE A 249 -4.07 -6.54 -0.17
C ILE A 249 -3.77 -7.78 -0.99
N GLY A 250 -4.60 -8.81 -0.91
CA GLY A 250 -4.43 -9.95 -1.79
C GLY A 250 -5.53 -11.00 -1.66
N MET A 251 -5.35 -12.09 -2.40
CA MET A 251 -6.28 -13.21 -2.35
C MET A 251 -6.07 -13.98 -1.05
N VAL A 252 -7.06 -13.93 -0.17
CA VAL A 252 -7.11 -14.68 1.09
C VAL A 252 -8.46 -15.36 1.24
N ASP A 253 -8.47 -16.55 1.81
CA ASP A 253 -9.66 -17.23 2.30
C ASP A 253 -9.59 -17.35 3.82
N PHE A 254 -10.74 -17.47 4.48
CA PHE A 254 -10.82 -17.66 5.93
C PHE A 254 -11.42 -19.03 6.21
N LEU A 255 -10.74 -19.81 7.03
CA LEU A 255 -11.15 -21.14 7.43
C LEU A 255 -11.50 -21.18 8.92
N PRO A 256 -12.63 -21.79 9.30
CA PRO A 256 -12.90 -22.15 10.68
C PRO A 256 -11.72 -22.89 11.33
N ALA A 257 -11.39 -22.53 12.57
CA ALA A 257 -10.39 -23.20 13.37
C ALA A 257 -10.93 -23.58 14.75
N ASN A 258 -10.60 -24.79 15.20
CA ASN A 258 -10.86 -25.25 16.55
C ASN A 258 -9.58 -25.14 17.39
N HIS A 259 -9.68 -24.53 18.57
CA HIS A 259 -8.56 -24.43 19.50
C HIS A 259 -8.55 -25.62 20.47
N GLU A 260 -7.56 -26.49 20.37
CA GLU A 260 -7.36 -27.63 21.26
C GLU A 260 -5.87 -27.77 21.62
N ASN A 261 -5.57 -28.04 22.90
CA ASN A 261 -4.21 -28.34 23.38
C ASN A 261 -3.12 -27.34 22.93
N GLY A 262 -3.43 -26.04 22.89
CA GLY A 262 -2.46 -25.00 22.47
C GLY A 262 -2.17 -25.03 20.97
N SER A 263 -3.09 -25.53 20.15
CA SER A 263 -3.02 -25.50 18.70
C SER A 263 -4.38 -25.13 18.10
N LEU A 264 -4.33 -24.44 16.97
CA LEU A 264 -5.49 -24.18 16.12
C LEU A 264 -5.52 -25.23 15.00
N HIS A 265 -6.61 -25.98 14.93
CA HIS A 265 -6.84 -27.03 13.94
C HIS A 265 -7.82 -26.54 12.88
N THR A 266 -7.42 -26.64 11.61
CA THR A 266 -8.25 -26.40 10.42
C THR A 266 -8.27 -27.64 9.55
N GLU A 267 -9.18 -27.71 8.58
CA GLU A 267 -9.26 -28.84 7.63
C GLU A 267 -8.03 -28.97 6.72
N VAL A 268 -7.19 -27.93 6.63
CA VAL A 268 -6.00 -27.92 5.78
C VAL A 268 -4.71 -27.99 6.59
N GLY A 269 -4.77 -28.10 7.91
CA GLY A 269 -3.56 -28.15 8.75
C GLY A 269 -3.76 -27.51 10.12
N SER A 270 -2.70 -27.53 10.92
CA SER A 270 -2.72 -27.01 12.29
C SER A 270 -1.57 -26.03 12.55
N VAL A 271 -1.78 -25.07 13.44
CA VAL A 271 -0.74 -24.11 13.87
C VAL A 271 -0.71 -23.99 15.38
N VAL A 272 0.51 -23.92 15.92
CA VAL A 272 0.77 -23.77 17.35
C VAL A 272 0.24 -22.41 17.83
N TRP A 273 -0.47 -22.43 18.95
CA TRP A 273 -1.09 -21.28 19.59
C TRP A 273 -0.47 -21.04 20.99
N PRO A 274 0.25 -19.93 21.21
CA PRO A 274 0.96 -19.72 22.46
C PRO A 274 0.00 -19.46 23.65
N GLU A 275 0.35 -20.04 24.80
CA GLU A 275 -0.46 -20.04 26.03
C GLU A 275 -0.79 -18.64 26.60
N MET A 276 0.03 -17.63 26.29
CA MET A 276 -0.12 -16.27 26.83
C MET A 276 -1.32 -15.51 26.23
N GLU A 277 -1.86 -15.96 25.09
CA GLU A 277 -3.03 -15.37 24.41
C GLU A 277 -4.31 -16.19 24.58
N SER A 278 -4.23 -17.34 25.26
CA SER A 278 -5.37 -18.21 25.57
C SER A 278 -6.43 -17.54 26.44
N VAL A 279 -6.05 -16.50 27.20
CA VAL A 279 -6.97 -15.74 28.07
C VAL A 279 -7.97 -14.91 27.25
N ALA A 280 -7.56 -14.38 26.09
CA ALA A 280 -8.45 -13.65 25.18
C ALA A 280 -9.50 -14.59 24.55
N LEU A 281 -9.12 -15.84 24.28
CA LEU A 281 -10.01 -16.88 23.76
C LEU A 281 -10.94 -17.48 24.82
N ALA A 282 -10.47 -17.61 26.06
CA ALA A 282 -11.24 -18.20 27.16
C ALA A 282 -12.54 -17.43 27.48
N GLY A 283 -12.54 -16.10 27.35
CA GLY A 283 -13.74 -15.26 27.55
C GLY A 283 -14.76 -15.30 26.40
N LEU A 284 -14.34 -15.75 25.22
CA LEU A 284 -15.18 -15.79 24.00
C LEU A 284 -15.96 -17.10 23.87
N ASN A 285 -15.40 -18.20 24.38
CA ASN A 285 -16.09 -19.48 24.48
C ASN A 285 -17.29 -19.44 25.44
N SER A 286 -17.31 -18.53 26.43
CA SER A 286 -18.43 -18.34 27.35
C SER A 286 -19.68 -17.70 26.72
N ASN A 287 -19.54 -17.00 25.58
CA ASN A 287 -20.63 -16.27 24.92
C ASN A 287 -21.06 -16.87 23.57
N GLY A 288 -20.55 -18.04 23.17
CA GLY A 288 -21.11 -18.85 22.08
C GLY A 288 -21.10 -18.28 20.66
N HIS A 289 -20.42 -17.16 20.37
CA HIS A 289 -20.63 -16.43 19.10
C HIS A 289 -19.38 -15.94 18.35
N SER A 290 -18.16 -16.22 18.80
CA SER A 290 -16.94 -15.79 18.10
C SER A 290 -16.11 -16.98 17.67
N GLN A 291 -16.38 -17.46 16.46
CA GLN A 291 -15.63 -18.52 15.79
C GLN A 291 -14.24 -18.01 15.42
N ILE A 292 -13.19 -18.74 15.82
CA ILE A 292 -11.83 -18.45 15.37
C ILE A 292 -11.76 -18.83 13.91
N GLU A 293 -11.26 -17.92 13.10
CA GLU A 293 -10.96 -18.19 11.71
C GLU A 293 -9.47 -18.03 11.46
N VAL A 294 -8.97 -18.71 10.44
CA VAL A 294 -7.59 -18.68 10.04
C VAL A 294 -7.52 -18.21 8.60
N MET A 295 -6.78 -17.13 8.37
CA MET A 295 -6.46 -16.64 7.05
C MET A 295 -5.47 -17.59 6.37
N VAL A 296 -5.83 -18.01 5.15
CA VAL A 296 -4.97 -18.77 4.24
C VAL A 296 -4.84 -18.02 2.92
N ARG A 297 -3.63 -18.02 2.35
CA ARG A 297 -3.40 -17.53 0.99
C ARG A 297 -3.25 -18.71 0.02
N PRO A 298 -3.55 -18.54 -1.27
CA PRO A 298 -3.44 -19.60 -2.25
C PRO A 298 -2.05 -20.22 -2.38
N ASP A 299 -1.00 -19.44 -2.16
CA ASP A 299 0.39 -19.88 -2.17
C ASP A 299 0.82 -20.59 -0.88
N CYS A 300 0.01 -20.53 0.19
CA CYS A 300 0.25 -21.26 1.43
C CYS A 300 -0.28 -22.69 1.39
N LEU A 301 -0.97 -23.12 0.33
CA LEU A 301 -1.62 -24.41 0.26
C LEU A 301 -1.01 -25.30 -0.82
N ASP A 302 -0.72 -26.53 -0.44
CA ASP A 302 -0.47 -27.61 -1.38
C ASP A 302 -1.80 -28.31 -1.70
N CYS A 303 -1.99 -28.62 -2.97
CA CYS A 303 -3.19 -29.28 -3.47
C CYS A 303 -2.75 -30.39 -4.42
N LEU A 304 -3.01 -31.64 -4.03
CA LEU A 304 -2.57 -32.84 -4.72
C LEU A 304 -3.77 -33.75 -5.00
N PRO A 305 -3.86 -34.41 -6.17
CA PRO A 305 -4.90 -35.39 -6.44
C PRO A 305 -4.89 -36.51 -5.41
N SER A 306 -6.07 -36.86 -4.89
CA SER A 306 -6.22 -37.92 -3.88
C SER A 306 -7.63 -38.50 -3.93
N GLU A 307 -7.74 -39.81 -4.11
CA GLU A 307 -9.04 -40.51 -4.14
C GLU A 307 -9.76 -40.43 -2.79
N ASP A 308 -9.01 -40.41 -1.68
CA ASP A 308 -9.52 -40.25 -0.31
C ASP A 308 -9.43 -38.79 0.18
N GLY A 309 -9.13 -37.84 -0.71
CA GLY A 309 -8.98 -36.43 -0.40
C GLY A 309 -10.29 -35.79 0.06
N GLY A 310 -10.24 -34.99 1.14
CA GLY A 310 -11.41 -34.28 1.66
C GLY A 310 -11.85 -33.07 0.84
N GLY A 311 -11.18 -32.78 -0.29
CA GLY A 311 -11.44 -31.61 -1.13
C GLY A 311 -11.93 -31.99 -2.53
N VAL A 312 -12.79 -31.16 -3.13
CA VAL A 312 -13.26 -31.30 -4.51
C VAL A 312 -12.99 -30.02 -5.29
N VAL A 313 -12.36 -30.14 -6.46
CA VAL A 313 -12.13 -29.02 -7.37
C VAL A 313 -13.47 -28.55 -7.95
N ILE A 314 -13.86 -27.30 -7.66
CA ILE A 314 -15.14 -26.72 -8.13
C ILE A 314 -14.95 -25.61 -9.17
N GLU A 315 -13.76 -25.01 -9.23
CA GLU A 315 -13.41 -23.97 -10.20
C GLU A 315 -11.94 -24.08 -10.58
N ARG A 316 -11.63 -23.74 -11.82
CA ARG A 316 -10.26 -23.67 -12.34
C ARG A 316 -10.10 -22.46 -13.21
N GLU A 317 -9.12 -21.62 -12.90
CA GLU A 317 -8.80 -20.42 -13.66
C GLU A 317 -7.35 -20.44 -14.14
N PHE A 318 -7.14 -20.31 -15.46
CA PHE A 318 -5.81 -20.25 -16.06
C PHE A 318 -5.26 -18.81 -16.02
N ARG A 319 -4.10 -18.61 -15.41
CA ARG A 319 -3.43 -17.30 -15.25
C ARG A 319 -2.06 -17.25 -15.95
N GLY A 320 -1.85 -18.07 -16.98
CA GLY A 320 -0.59 -18.13 -17.71
C GLY A 320 0.42 -19.08 -17.05
N ALA A 321 1.27 -18.57 -16.16
CA ALA A 321 2.29 -19.39 -15.49
C ALA A 321 1.72 -20.32 -14.40
N PHE A 322 0.49 -20.06 -13.97
CA PHE A 322 -0.18 -20.73 -12.85
C PHE A 322 -1.65 -21.02 -13.16
N TYR A 323 -2.22 -21.98 -12.45
CA TYR A 323 -3.65 -22.13 -12.25
C TYR A 323 -4.05 -21.67 -10.85
N LEU A 324 -5.17 -20.96 -10.77
CA LEU A 324 -5.86 -20.74 -9.50
C LEU A 324 -7.04 -21.71 -9.41
N TYR A 325 -6.96 -22.65 -8.48
CA TYR A 325 -8.01 -23.64 -8.25
C TYR A 325 -8.85 -23.24 -7.05
N ARG A 326 -10.18 -23.34 -7.16
CA ARG A 326 -11.07 -23.29 -6.00
C ARG A 326 -11.46 -24.70 -5.61
N VAL A 327 -11.19 -25.06 -4.36
CA VAL A 327 -11.47 -26.37 -3.78
C VAL A 327 -12.53 -26.21 -2.69
N ARG A 328 -13.60 -27.00 -2.76
CA ARG A 328 -14.56 -27.15 -1.66
C ARG A 328 -14.08 -28.26 -0.73
N LEU A 329 -13.94 -27.95 0.55
CA LEU A 329 -13.51 -28.89 1.58
C LEU A 329 -14.70 -29.65 2.18
N ALA A 330 -14.42 -30.64 3.02
CA ALA A 330 -15.43 -31.52 3.63
C ALA A 330 -16.45 -30.75 4.48
N SER A 331 -16.06 -29.69 5.18
CA SER A 331 -16.97 -28.77 5.90
C SER A 331 -17.93 -28.01 5.00
N GLY A 332 -17.67 -27.96 3.69
CA GLY A 332 -18.34 -27.07 2.74
C GLY A 332 -17.66 -25.71 2.58
N ALA A 333 -16.63 -25.40 3.38
CA ALA A 333 -15.78 -24.22 3.17
C ALA A 333 -15.06 -24.30 1.82
N THR A 334 -14.63 -23.15 1.30
CA THR A 334 -13.84 -23.11 0.06
C THR A 334 -12.51 -22.42 0.26
N VAL A 335 -11.47 -22.97 -0.35
CA VAL A 335 -10.14 -22.38 -0.41
C VAL A 335 -9.67 -22.27 -1.84
N ARG A 336 -8.80 -21.30 -2.09
CA ARG A 336 -8.06 -21.18 -3.34
C ARG A 336 -6.67 -21.75 -3.16
N CYS A 337 -6.18 -22.46 -4.18
CA CYS A 337 -4.82 -23.02 -4.23
C CYS A 337 -4.14 -22.54 -5.51
N LEU A 338 -2.91 -22.03 -5.40
CA LEU A 338 -2.10 -21.58 -6.54
C LEU A 338 -1.15 -22.71 -6.97
N LEU A 339 -1.35 -23.26 -8.16
CA LEU A 339 -0.56 -24.37 -8.69
C LEU A 339 0.14 -23.97 -9.99
N SER A 340 1.23 -24.67 -10.33
CA SER A 340 1.89 -24.52 -11.64
C SER A 340 0.90 -24.74 -12.79
N HIS A 341 1.10 -24.05 -13.91
CA HIS A 341 0.34 -24.28 -15.15
C HIS A 341 0.40 -25.72 -15.69
N THR A 342 1.33 -26.54 -15.20
CA THR A 342 1.43 -27.97 -15.55
C THR A 342 0.56 -28.88 -14.69
N ALA A 343 -0.01 -28.37 -13.59
CA ALA A 343 -0.93 -29.12 -12.74
C ALA A 343 -2.35 -29.01 -13.33
N GLU A 344 -2.74 -30.01 -14.11
CA GLU A 344 -4.05 -30.06 -14.78
C GLU A 344 -5.02 -30.99 -14.05
N TYR A 345 -5.87 -30.41 -13.20
CA TYR A 345 -6.92 -31.15 -12.50
C TYR A 345 -8.28 -30.82 -13.14
N PRO A 346 -9.12 -31.83 -13.44
CA PRO A 346 -10.46 -31.59 -13.96
C PRO A 346 -11.40 -31.05 -12.88
N LEU A 347 -12.47 -30.37 -13.28
CA LEU A 347 -13.56 -30.04 -12.36
C LEU A 347 -14.17 -31.34 -11.80
N GLY A 348 -14.45 -31.36 -10.51
CA GLY A 348 -14.93 -32.54 -9.79
C GLY A 348 -13.82 -33.49 -9.32
N ALA A 349 -12.54 -33.20 -9.61
CA ALA A 349 -11.44 -34.02 -9.10
C ALA A 349 -11.39 -33.98 -7.56
N SER A 350 -11.16 -35.15 -6.96
CA SER A 350 -10.88 -35.29 -5.53
C SER A 350 -9.41 -34.97 -5.26
N VAL A 351 -9.17 -34.12 -4.26
CA VAL A 351 -7.85 -33.58 -3.91
C VAL A 351 -7.66 -33.55 -2.39
N SER A 352 -6.42 -33.74 -1.95
CA SER A 352 -5.97 -33.41 -0.61
C SER A 352 -5.41 -31.99 -0.60
N VAL A 353 -5.82 -31.20 0.38
CA VAL A 353 -5.31 -29.84 0.59
C VAL A 353 -4.61 -29.78 1.93
N SER A 354 -3.37 -29.30 1.95
CA SER A 354 -2.58 -29.14 3.17
C SER A 354 -1.84 -27.81 3.19
N LEU A 355 -1.56 -27.31 4.38
CA LEU A 355 -0.68 -26.17 4.59
C LEU A 355 0.73 -26.53 4.12
N ARG A 356 1.29 -25.69 3.26
CA ARG A 356 2.66 -25.82 2.78
C ARG A 356 3.64 -25.48 3.89
N ASP A 357 4.70 -26.27 4.01
CA ASP A 357 5.77 -26.04 4.98
C ASP A 357 6.37 -24.64 4.86
N GLY A 358 6.67 -24.00 6.00
CA GLY A 358 7.21 -22.65 6.07
C GLY A 358 6.18 -21.53 5.96
N HIS A 359 4.91 -21.83 5.66
CA HIS A 359 3.84 -20.85 5.72
C HIS A 359 3.18 -20.82 7.09
N HIS A 360 2.83 -19.60 7.53
CA HIS A 360 2.17 -19.39 8.82
C HIS A 360 0.70 -19.05 8.61
N LEU A 361 -0.16 -19.73 9.37
CA LEU A 361 -1.55 -19.36 9.50
C LEU A 361 -1.69 -18.12 10.37
N ARG A 362 -2.60 -17.21 9.98
CA ARG A 362 -2.87 -15.97 10.70
C ARG A 362 -4.31 -16.00 11.23
N PRO A 363 -4.52 -16.16 12.55
CA PRO A 363 -5.85 -16.31 13.10
C PRO A 363 -6.53 -14.96 13.36
N PHE A 364 -7.83 -14.95 13.12
CA PHE A 364 -8.72 -13.82 13.28
C PHE A 364 -9.84 -14.19 14.26
N ILE A 365 -10.19 -13.22 15.10
CA ILE A 365 -11.38 -13.26 15.93
C ILE A 365 -12.28 -12.11 15.51
N GLY A 366 -13.47 -12.43 15.02
CA GLY A 366 -14.34 -11.42 14.41
C GLY A 366 -13.67 -10.82 13.17
N ASP A 367 -13.36 -9.53 13.21
CA ASP A 367 -12.67 -8.82 12.12
C ASP A 367 -11.17 -8.60 12.38
N ARG A 368 -10.65 -8.90 13.57
CA ARG A 368 -9.28 -8.52 13.97
C ARG A 368 -8.31 -9.68 13.92
N LEU A 369 -7.12 -9.42 13.40
CA LEU A 369 -5.99 -10.32 13.54
C LEU A 369 -5.60 -10.41 15.01
N VAL A 370 -5.44 -11.64 15.49
CA VAL A 370 -4.86 -11.87 16.82
C VAL A 370 -3.35 -11.86 16.66
N ALA A 371 -2.65 -11.15 17.53
CA ALA A 371 -1.19 -11.21 17.57
C ALA A 371 -0.76 -12.67 17.65
N VAL A 372 0.30 -13.03 16.93
CA VAL A 372 0.92 -14.34 17.04
C VAL A 372 2.37 -14.08 17.44
N PRO A 373 2.79 -14.47 18.64
CA PRO A 373 4.19 -14.45 19.03
C PRO A 373 5.00 -15.27 18.03
N HIS A 374 5.88 -14.60 17.30
CA HIS A 374 6.82 -15.27 16.41
C HIS A 374 7.85 -16.04 17.24
N ALA A 375 7.70 -17.35 17.32
CA ALA A 375 8.81 -18.24 17.63
C ALA A 375 9.61 -18.50 16.35
N GLY A 376 10.48 -17.57 15.96
CA GLY A 376 11.44 -17.78 14.89
C GLY A 376 11.49 -16.68 13.83
N SER A 377 12.05 -15.52 14.18
CA SER A 377 12.79 -14.75 13.19
C SER A 377 14.03 -15.55 12.80
N ALA A 378 13.97 -16.30 11.70
CA ALA A 378 15.20 -16.61 10.97
C ALA A 378 15.74 -15.27 10.42
N PRO A 379 17.01 -14.90 10.68
CA PRO A 379 17.54 -13.63 10.22
C PRO A 379 17.80 -13.71 8.72
N GLY A 380 17.05 -12.92 7.95
CA GLY A 380 17.34 -12.63 6.55
C GLY A 380 16.77 -13.63 5.54
N HIS A 381 15.84 -13.14 4.73
CA HIS A 381 15.72 -13.54 3.34
C HIS A 381 15.63 -12.28 2.47
#